data_AF-A0A8C1PA69-F1
#
_entry.id   AF-A0A8C1PA69-F1
#
_cell.length_a   1.000
_cell.length_b   1.000
_cell.length_c   1.000
_cell.angle_alpha   90.00
_cell.angle_beta   90.00
_cell.angle_gamma   90.00
#
_symmetry.space_group_name_H-M   'P 1'
#
loop_
_entity.id
_entity.type
_entity.pdbx_description
1 polymer ?
#
loop_
_entity_poly.entity_id
_entity_poly.type
_entity_poly.pdbx_seq_one_letter_code
_entity_poly.pdbx_strand_id
1 'polypeptide(L)'
;MSPSRMFFLSAVLCVALFHLISCQNCSEHCKTCGGPEKDQCLQCHTGYILHDNLCVDIDECGTDQERCPDNTYCFNTHGSYECKGCDKACVGCMGGGPARCRKCAAGYRSSGMRCIDIDECAEEVLACPGVSMFCENTEGSFHCQCAVGYTRRGDSCERTSEEKGLFDDIQEDEIEVLQQMFFGVVLCALATLAAKGDLVFTSIFMGAVAAMAGYWLSDKSDRVIDSILKGR
;
A
#
# COMPACT_ATOMS: atom_id res chain seq x y z
N MET A 1 1.97 27.72 -82.45
CA MET A 1 1.54 27.18 -81.13
C MET A 1 2.58 26.18 -80.67
N SER A 2 3.24 26.44 -79.54
CA SER A 2 4.48 25.79 -79.12
C SER A 2 4.28 24.37 -78.55
N PRO A 3 5.29 23.49 -78.63
CA PRO A 3 5.25 22.11 -78.13
C PRO A 3 5.36 22.02 -76.59
N SER A 4 5.29 23.15 -75.90
CA SER A 4 5.55 23.29 -74.46
C SER A 4 4.37 22.85 -73.58
N ARG A 5 3.19 22.56 -74.13
CA ARG A 5 2.00 22.20 -73.34
C ARG A 5 1.78 20.69 -73.16
N MET A 6 2.49 19.84 -73.90
CA MET A 6 2.34 18.39 -73.81
C MET A 6 3.27 17.73 -72.75
N PHE A 7 4.34 18.44 -72.35
CA PHE A 7 5.25 17.98 -71.29
C PHE A 7 4.72 18.24 -69.88
N PHE A 8 3.87 19.25 -69.69
CA PHE A 8 3.32 19.56 -68.36
C PHE A 8 2.22 18.60 -67.90
N LEU A 9 1.48 17.95 -68.82
CA LEU A 9 0.52 16.91 -68.43
C LEU A 9 1.20 15.59 -68.05
N SER A 10 2.37 15.27 -68.62
CA SER A 10 3.14 14.05 -68.30
C SER A 10 3.82 14.14 -66.92
N ALA A 11 4.38 15.30 -66.58
CA ALA A 11 5.03 15.51 -65.29
C ALA A 11 4.04 15.52 -64.11
N VAL A 12 2.84 16.09 -64.29
CA VAL A 12 1.81 16.11 -63.24
C VAL A 12 1.20 14.73 -63.01
N LEU A 13 1.05 13.91 -64.06
CA LEU A 13 0.63 12.51 -63.92
C LEU A 13 1.69 11.67 -63.17
N CYS A 14 2.97 11.92 -63.45
CA CYS A 14 4.09 11.27 -62.77
C CYS A 14 4.13 11.63 -61.28
N VAL A 15 3.99 12.92 -60.94
CA VAL A 15 3.97 13.40 -59.53
C VAL A 15 2.70 12.92 -58.78
N ALA A 16 1.56 12.80 -59.46
CA ALA A 16 0.35 12.20 -58.88
C ALA A 16 0.47 10.68 -58.63
N LEU A 17 1.26 9.97 -59.44
CA LEU A 17 1.60 8.55 -59.25
C LEU A 17 2.71 8.33 -58.21
N PHE A 18 3.58 9.31 -57.98
CA PHE A 18 4.59 9.28 -56.92
C PHE A 18 3.99 9.35 -55.50
N HIS A 19 2.74 9.82 -55.35
CA HIS A 19 2.02 9.77 -54.07
C HIS A 19 1.45 8.39 -53.70
N LEU A 20 1.52 7.40 -54.59
CA LEU A 20 1.02 6.03 -54.34
C LEU A 20 2.11 5.03 -53.96
N ILE A 21 3.38 5.44 -53.94
CA ILE A 21 4.50 4.58 -53.51
C ILE A 21 4.98 5.10 -52.16
N SER A 22 4.09 5.04 -51.17
CA SER A 22 4.53 5.09 -49.77
C SER A 22 5.16 3.72 -49.51
N CYS A 23 6.49 3.65 -49.54
CA CYS A 23 7.19 2.49 -48.97
C CYS A 23 6.86 2.51 -47.47
N GLN A 24 5.84 1.76 -47.07
CA GLN A 24 5.46 1.65 -45.68
C GLN A 24 6.66 1.05 -44.95
N ASN A 25 7.10 1.67 -43.85
CA ASN A 25 8.19 1.10 -43.06
C ASN A 25 7.79 -0.32 -42.61
N CYS A 26 8.74 -1.26 -42.61
CA CYS A 26 8.47 -2.64 -42.21
C CYS A 26 7.85 -2.66 -40.80
N SER A 27 7.11 -3.72 -40.47
CA SER A 27 6.60 -3.92 -39.10
C SER A 27 7.72 -3.87 -38.06
N GLU A 28 7.43 -3.43 -36.83
CA GLU A 28 8.42 -3.19 -35.77
C GLU A 28 9.32 -4.41 -35.50
N HIS A 29 8.76 -5.60 -35.63
CA HIS A 29 9.46 -6.88 -35.39
C HIS A 29 10.05 -7.50 -36.67
N CYS A 30 9.91 -6.83 -37.82
CA CYS A 30 10.42 -7.28 -39.11
C CYS A 30 11.78 -6.63 -39.43
N LYS A 31 12.80 -7.47 -39.69
CA LYS A 31 14.15 -7.02 -40.03
C LYS A 31 14.28 -6.65 -41.51
N THR A 32 13.58 -7.36 -42.39
CA THR A 32 13.59 -7.09 -43.84
C THR A 32 12.23 -7.42 -44.42
N CYS A 33 11.58 -6.46 -45.08
CA CYS A 33 10.31 -6.64 -45.78
C CYS A 33 10.51 -6.66 -47.30
N GLY A 34 9.70 -7.48 -47.98
CA GLY A 34 9.83 -7.80 -49.40
C GLY A 34 8.86 -7.06 -50.33
N GLY A 35 7.99 -6.20 -49.80
CA GLY A 35 6.98 -5.52 -50.62
C GLY A 35 6.37 -4.27 -49.99
N PRO A 36 5.33 -3.70 -50.63
CA PRO A 36 4.77 -2.40 -50.29
C PRO A 36 3.91 -2.40 -49.01
N GLU A 37 3.47 -3.59 -48.57
CA GLU A 37 2.62 -3.77 -47.39
C GLU A 37 3.46 -4.13 -46.15
N LYS A 38 3.00 -3.68 -44.98
CA LYS A 38 3.65 -3.89 -43.68
C LYS A 38 3.76 -5.37 -43.29
N ASP A 39 2.87 -6.21 -43.82
CA ASP A 39 2.70 -7.62 -43.46
C ASP A 39 3.47 -8.58 -44.40
N GLN A 40 4.38 -8.04 -45.22
CA GLN A 40 5.22 -8.82 -46.13
C GLN A 40 6.66 -8.92 -45.62
N CYS A 41 6.84 -9.53 -44.44
CA CYS A 41 8.15 -9.75 -43.87
C CYS A 41 8.87 -10.95 -44.50
N LEU A 42 10.16 -10.80 -44.78
CA LEU A 42 11.05 -11.86 -45.28
C LEU A 42 11.97 -12.41 -44.17
N GLN A 43 12.33 -11.57 -43.20
CA GLN A 43 13.19 -11.94 -42.09
C GLN A 43 12.76 -11.23 -40.81
N CYS A 44 12.56 -11.99 -39.74
CA CYS A 44 12.20 -11.47 -38.43
C CYS A 44 13.42 -11.14 -37.56
N HIS A 45 13.21 -10.33 -36.53
CA HIS A 45 14.20 -10.17 -35.45
C HIS A 45 14.32 -11.47 -34.64
N THR A 46 15.41 -11.61 -33.87
CA THR A 46 15.57 -12.73 -32.93
C THR A 46 14.43 -12.74 -31.91
N GLY A 47 13.93 -13.92 -31.54
CA GLY A 47 12.74 -14.06 -30.68
C GLY A 47 11.41 -14.07 -31.44
N TYR A 48 11.41 -14.00 -32.77
CA TYR A 48 10.20 -14.04 -33.61
C TYR A 48 10.33 -15.12 -34.70
N ILE A 49 9.23 -15.80 -34.99
CA ILE A 49 9.09 -16.74 -36.11
C ILE A 49 8.29 -16.12 -37.25
N LEU A 50 8.66 -16.49 -38.48
CA LEU A 50 7.93 -16.07 -39.67
C LEU A 50 6.73 -17.01 -39.89
N HIS A 51 5.53 -16.48 -39.79
CA HIS A 51 4.28 -17.19 -40.06
C HIS A 51 3.39 -16.32 -40.95
N ASP A 52 3.01 -16.83 -42.13
CA ASP A 52 2.20 -16.10 -43.11
C ASP A 52 2.74 -14.69 -43.46
N ASN A 53 4.05 -14.59 -43.69
CA ASN A 53 4.80 -13.35 -43.91
C ASN A 53 4.73 -12.32 -42.76
N LEU A 54 4.15 -12.68 -41.62
CA LEU A 54 4.14 -11.90 -40.40
C LEU A 54 5.17 -12.45 -39.40
N CYS A 55 5.78 -11.57 -38.63
CA CYS A 55 6.62 -11.96 -37.50
C CYS A 55 5.74 -12.14 -36.26
N VAL A 56 5.61 -13.38 -35.81
CA VAL A 56 4.90 -13.75 -34.59
C VAL A 56 5.94 -14.04 -33.52
N ASP A 57 5.68 -13.54 -32.32
CA ASP A 57 6.49 -13.79 -31.14
C ASP A 57 6.64 -15.29 -30.88
N ILE A 58 7.85 -15.73 -30.51
CA ILE A 58 8.08 -17.12 -30.13
C ILE A 58 7.62 -17.28 -28.68
N ASP A 59 6.67 -18.18 -28.41
CA ASP A 59 6.34 -18.53 -27.02
C ASP A 59 7.38 -19.50 -26.47
N GLU A 60 8.46 -18.96 -25.88
CA GLU A 60 9.51 -19.81 -25.29
C GLU A 60 8.99 -20.64 -24.10
N CYS A 61 7.94 -20.16 -23.42
CA CYS A 61 7.32 -20.88 -22.31
C CYS A 61 6.46 -22.08 -22.74
N GLY A 62 5.98 -22.10 -23.99
CA GLY A 62 5.14 -23.16 -24.55
C GLY A 62 5.89 -24.28 -25.26
N THR A 63 7.19 -24.11 -25.53
CA THR A 63 7.96 -25.00 -26.41
C THR A 63 8.78 -26.07 -25.67
N ASP A 64 8.62 -26.20 -24.33
CA ASP A 64 9.38 -27.12 -23.45
C ASP A 64 10.91 -27.01 -23.60
N GLN A 65 11.39 -25.95 -24.25
CA GLN A 65 12.78 -25.81 -24.68
C GLN A 65 13.65 -25.18 -23.59
N GLU A 66 13.03 -24.57 -22.57
CA GLU A 66 13.73 -23.74 -21.60
C GLU A 66 13.39 -24.06 -20.13
N ARG A 67 14.46 -24.18 -19.34
CA ARG A 67 14.42 -24.44 -17.89
C ARG A 67 14.77 -23.15 -17.16
N CYS A 68 13.77 -22.40 -16.72
CA CYS A 68 13.96 -21.38 -15.70
C CYS A 68 14.52 -22.01 -14.40
N PRO A 69 15.27 -21.26 -13.57
CA PRO A 69 15.79 -21.74 -12.28
C PRO A 69 14.71 -22.27 -11.34
N ASP A 70 15.12 -23.04 -10.32
CA ASP A 70 14.19 -23.54 -9.31
C ASP A 70 13.40 -22.40 -8.63
N ASN A 71 12.12 -22.64 -8.35
CA ASN A 71 11.19 -21.68 -7.75
C ASN A 71 10.92 -20.41 -8.60
N THR A 72 11.06 -20.52 -9.92
CA THR A 72 10.64 -19.49 -10.87
C THR A 72 9.71 -20.07 -11.93
N TYR A 73 8.89 -19.22 -12.55
CA TYR A 73 8.06 -19.56 -13.70
C TYR A 73 8.46 -18.74 -14.92
N CYS A 74 8.24 -19.30 -16.10
CA CYS A 74 8.48 -18.64 -17.37
C CYS A 74 7.36 -17.64 -17.67
N PHE A 75 7.71 -16.42 -18.01
CA PHE A 75 6.79 -15.38 -18.47
C PHE A 75 7.19 -14.93 -19.88
N ASN A 76 6.36 -15.23 -20.87
CA ASN A 76 6.60 -14.86 -22.26
C ASN A 76 6.52 -13.34 -22.44
N THR A 77 7.52 -12.74 -23.07
CA THR A 77 7.55 -11.30 -23.39
C THR A 77 7.74 -11.11 -24.90
N HIS A 78 7.52 -9.91 -25.42
CA HIS A 78 7.66 -9.70 -26.86
C HIS A 78 9.14 -9.72 -27.27
N GLY A 79 9.55 -10.77 -27.98
CA GLY A 79 10.88 -11.01 -28.52
C GLY A 79 11.85 -11.72 -27.56
N SER A 80 11.40 -12.17 -26.40
CA SER A 80 12.18 -12.87 -25.37
C SER A 80 11.25 -13.42 -24.29
N TYR A 81 11.80 -14.05 -23.26
CA TYR A 81 11.08 -14.41 -22.03
C TYR A 81 11.79 -13.84 -20.79
N GLU A 82 11.07 -13.82 -19.68
CA GLU A 82 11.61 -13.54 -18.35
C GLU A 82 11.25 -14.66 -17.36
N CYS A 83 12.18 -15.05 -16.50
CA CYS A 83 11.88 -15.94 -15.38
C CYS A 83 11.48 -15.11 -14.15
N LYS A 84 10.26 -15.28 -13.67
CA LYS A 84 9.70 -14.56 -12.50
C LYS A 84 9.54 -15.49 -11.31
N GLY A 85 9.60 -14.93 -10.09
CA GLY A 85 9.45 -15.70 -8.86
C GLY A 85 8.02 -16.25 -8.69
N CYS A 86 7.90 -17.43 -8.08
CA CYS A 86 6.61 -18.00 -7.71
C CYS A 86 5.90 -17.19 -6.60
N ASP A 87 4.60 -17.46 -6.42
CA ASP A 87 3.84 -16.96 -5.28
C ASP A 87 4.46 -17.42 -3.94
N LYS A 88 4.37 -16.60 -2.89
CA LYS A 88 4.87 -16.91 -1.55
C LYS A 88 4.16 -18.12 -0.94
N ALA A 89 2.91 -18.36 -1.33
CA ALA A 89 2.15 -19.53 -0.95
C ALA A 89 2.72 -20.84 -1.54
N CYS A 90 3.63 -20.77 -2.51
CA CYS A 90 4.18 -21.94 -3.20
C CYS A 90 5.63 -22.27 -2.76
N VAL A 91 5.91 -23.56 -2.60
CA VAL A 91 7.27 -24.13 -2.63
C VAL A 91 7.51 -24.69 -4.03
N GLY A 92 7.72 -23.78 -4.98
CA GLY A 92 7.83 -24.06 -6.41
C GLY A 92 6.50 -23.96 -7.15
N CYS A 93 6.54 -23.42 -8.37
CA CYS A 93 5.42 -23.27 -9.28
C CYS A 93 5.71 -23.95 -10.63
N MET A 94 4.66 -24.17 -11.43
CA MET A 94 4.74 -24.87 -12.72
C MET A 94 3.94 -24.17 -13.83
N GLY A 95 4.48 -24.19 -15.04
CA GLY A 95 3.89 -23.58 -16.24
C GLY A 95 4.12 -22.06 -16.31
N GLY A 96 3.23 -21.35 -17.01
CA GLY A 96 3.39 -19.90 -17.29
C GLY A 96 2.77 -18.94 -16.27
N GLY A 97 2.60 -19.34 -15.00
CA GLY A 97 1.97 -18.45 -14.02
C GLY A 97 2.38 -18.66 -12.55
N PRO A 98 2.33 -17.60 -11.73
CA PRO A 98 2.86 -17.62 -10.36
C PRO A 98 2.00 -18.46 -9.39
N ALA A 99 0.69 -18.54 -9.64
CA ALA A 99 -0.28 -19.17 -8.74
C ALA A 99 -0.45 -20.69 -8.95
N ARG A 100 0.22 -21.29 -9.94
CA ARG A 100 0.17 -22.74 -10.18
C ARG A 100 1.26 -23.42 -9.37
N CYS A 101 0.99 -23.64 -8.09
CA CYS A 101 1.94 -24.24 -7.17
C CYS A 101 2.14 -25.73 -7.44
N ARG A 102 3.39 -26.20 -7.29
CA ARG A 102 3.73 -27.62 -7.21
C ARG A 102 3.49 -28.19 -5.83
N LYS A 103 3.80 -27.40 -4.82
CA LYS A 103 3.60 -27.72 -3.40
C LYS A 103 3.28 -26.43 -2.65
N CYS A 104 2.43 -26.51 -1.65
CA CYS A 104 2.14 -25.38 -0.78
C CYS A 104 3.21 -25.18 0.28
N ALA A 105 3.47 -23.92 0.63
CA ALA A 105 4.26 -23.55 1.79
C ALA A 105 3.53 -23.95 3.09
N ALA A 106 4.26 -23.95 4.20
CA ALA A 106 3.63 -24.14 5.52
C ALA A 106 2.62 -23.01 5.78
N GLY A 107 1.50 -23.32 6.43
CA GLY A 107 0.38 -22.38 6.62
C GLY A 107 -0.60 -22.32 5.43
N TYR A 108 -0.37 -23.09 4.36
CA TYR A 108 -1.25 -23.14 3.20
C TYR A 108 -1.71 -24.56 2.89
N ARG A 109 -2.96 -24.68 2.42
CA ARG A 109 -3.52 -25.95 1.91
C ARG A 109 -3.72 -25.90 0.40
N SER A 110 -3.66 -27.06 -0.25
CA SER A 110 -3.86 -27.16 -1.69
C SER A 110 -5.35 -27.07 -2.04
N SER A 111 -5.68 -26.18 -2.96
CA SER A 111 -6.97 -26.08 -3.62
C SER A 111 -6.75 -26.25 -5.13
N GLY A 112 -6.74 -27.50 -5.57
CA GLY A 112 -6.34 -27.88 -6.92
C GLY A 112 -4.86 -27.60 -7.17
N MET A 113 -4.56 -26.68 -8.09
CA MET A 113 -3.18 -26.23 -8.41
C MET A 113 -2.79 -24.93 -7.70
N ARG A 114 -3.67 -24.38 -6.86
CA ARG A 114 -3.40 -23.17 -6.08
C ARG A 114 -3.21 -23.53 -4.62
N CYS A 115 -2.51 -22.69 -3.90
CA CYS A 115 -2.39 -22.77 -2.46
C CYS A 115 -3.24 -21.66 -1.85
N ILE A 116 -4.10 -22.04 -0.92
CA ILE A 116 -4.93 -21.12 -0.16
C ILE A 116 -4.45 -21.12 1.27
N ASP A 117 -4.47 -19.94 1.86
CA ASP A 117 -4.15 -19.73 3.26
C ASP A 117 -5.06 -20.61 4.15
N ILE A 118 -4.47 -21.19 5.19
CA ILE A 118 -5.22 -21.91 6.23
C ILE A 118 -5.58 -20.88 7.27
N ASP A 119 -6.87 -20.69 7.52
CA ASP A 119 -7.30 -19.83 8.62
C ASP A 119 -7.22 -20.62 9.92
N GLU A 120 -6.05 -20.60 10.57
CA GLU A 120 -5.86 -21.36 11.81
C GLU A 120 -6.78 -20.84 12.93
N CYS A 121 -7.17 -19.56 12.90
CA CYS A 121 -8.08 -18.98 13.88
C CYS A 121 -9.53 -19.47 13.74
N ALA A 122 -9.95 -19.80 12.52
CA ALA A 122 -11.28 -20.35 12.26
C ALA A 122 -11.32 -21.89 12.32
N GLU A 123 -10.23 -22.55 11.91
CA GLU A 123 -10.17 -24.01 11.80
C GLU A 123 -9.65 -24.69 13.08
N GLU A 124 -8.79 -24.04 13.89
CA GLU A 124 -8.28 -24.61 15.15
C GLU A 124 -9.01 -24.07 16.38
N VAL A 125 -9.61 -24.98 17.16
CA VAL A 125 -10.36 -24.66 18.40
C VAL A 125 -9.48 -24.00 19.49
N LEU A 126 -8.16 -24.19 19.43
CA LEU A 126 -7.16 -23.70 20.39
C LEU A 126 -5.91 -23.19 19.67
N ALA A 127 -6.08 -22.39 18.60
CA ALA A 127 -4.96 -21.80 17.85
C ALA A 127 -3.96 -21.06 18.77
N CYS A 128 -4.47 -20.37 19.79
CA CYS A 128 -3.65 -19.67 20.78
C CYS A 128 -3.57 -20.42 22.12
N PRO A 129 -2.40 -20.43 22.78
CA PRO A 129 -2.20 -21.18 24.03
C PRO A 129 -2.93 -20.59 25.25
N GLY A 130 -3.28 -19.30 25.22
CA GLY A 130 -3.86 -18.58 26.35
C GLY A 130 -5.35 -18.24 26.18
N VAL A 131 -6.13 -18.39 27.27
CA VAL A 131 -7.57 -18.06 27.32
C VAL A 131 -7.84 -16.55 27.16
N SER A 132 -6.84 -15.71 27.46
CA SER A 132 -6.90 -14.24 27.37
C SER A 132 -6.25 -13.70 26.09
N MET A 133 -6.12 -14.54 25.06
CA MET A 133 -5.56 -14.18 23.76
C MET A 133 -6.64 -14.25 22.69
N PHE A 134 -6.58 -13.33 21.73
CA PHE A 134 -7.31 -13.45 20.48
C PHE A 134 -6.34 -13.87 19.36
N CYS A 135 -6.83 -14.72 18.48
CA CYS A 135 -6.12 -15.17 17.29
C CYS A 135 -6.41 -14.20 16.15
N GLU A 136 -5.37 -13.77 15.45
CA GLU A 136 -5.48 -13.00 14.22
C GLU A 136 -4.77 -13.76 13.09
N ASN A 137 -5.55 -14.15 12.07
CA ASN A 137 -5.04 -14.88 10.93
C ASN A 137 -4.23 -13.94 10.02
N THR A 138 -3.09 -14.40 9.54
CA THR A 138 -2.22 -13.67 8.60
C THR A 138 -1.86 -14.56 7.43
N GLU A 139 -1.39 -13.98 6.32
CA GLU A 139 -1.05 -14.78 5.15
C GLU A 139 0.16 -15.70 5.44
N GLY A 140 -0.10 -17.01 5.50
CA GLY A 140 0.84 -18.11 5.75
C GLY A 140 1.13 -18.43 7.22
N SER A 141 0.42 -17.80 8.17
CA SER A 141 0.58 -18.01 9.61
C SER A 141 -0.54 -17.31 10.37
N PHE A 142 -0.65 -17.52 11.66
CA PHE A 142 -1.46 -16.69 12.56
C PHE A 142 -0.59 -16.03 13.62
N HIS A 143 -1.13 -15.02 14.31
CA HIS A 143 -0.51 -14.46 15.50
C HIS A 143 -1.52 -14.26 16.63
N CYS A 144 -1.05 -14.51 17.84
CA CYS A 144 -1.87 -14.37 19.06
C CYS A 144 -1.58 -13.04 19.73
N GLN A 145 -2.62 -12.24 19.94
CA GLN A 145 -2.54 -10.97 20.64
C GLN A 145 -3.30 -11.03 21.96
N CYS A 146 -2.87 -10.25 22.96
CA CYS A 146 -3.58 -10.18 24.23
C CYS A 146 -4.91 -9.43 24.05
N ALA A 147 -5.98 -9.93 24.66
CA ALA A 147 -7.27 -9.24 24.66
C ALA A 147 -7.16 -7.82 25.24
N VAL A 148 -8.12 -6.96 24.91
CA VAL A 148 -8.18 -5.58 25.43
C VAL A 148 -8.13 -5.60 26.96
N GLY A 149 -7.25 -4.78 27.54
CA GLY A 149 -7.02 -4.75 28.99
C GLY A 149 -6.08 -5.84 29.50
N TYR A 150 -5.36 -6.55 28.62
CA TYR A 150 -4.30 -7.49 28.97
C TYR A 150 -2.99 -7.09 28.29
N THR A 151 -1.88 -7.25 29.01
CA THR A 151 -0.53 -7.01 28.48
C THR A 151 0.27 -8.31 28.46
N ARG A 152 1.11 -8.47 27.41
CA ARG A 152 1.95 -9.65 27.25
C ARG A 152 3.09 -9.63 28.26
N ARG A 153 3.14 -10.64 29.14
CA ARG A 153 4.24 -10.87 30.08
C ARG A 153 4.78 -12.29 29.89
N GLY A 154 5.86 -12.42 29.12
CA GLY A 154 6.35 -13.73 28.66
C GLY A 154 5.34 -14.39 27.69
N ASP A 155 5.03 -15.66 27.94
CA ASP A 155 4.04 -16.45 27.17
C ASP A 155 2.60 -16.29 27.68
N SER A 156 2.37 -15.44 28.69
CA SER A 156 1.05 -15.21 29.30
C SER A 156 0.57 -13.77 29.07
N CYS A 157 -0.74 -13.60 28.97
CA CYS A 157 -1.38 -12.30 28.99
C CYS A 157 -1.93 -12.06 30.40
N GLU A 158 -1.39 -11.05 31.08
CA GLU A 158 -1.84 -10.64 32.41
C GLU A 158 -2.82 -9.47 32.28
N ARG A 159 -3.87 -9.44 33.10
CA ARG A 159 -4.79 -8.30 33.13
C ARG A 159 -3.99 -7.07 33.55
N THR A 160 -4.03 -6.05 32.71
CA THR A 160 -3.57 -4.73 33.07
C THR A 160 -4.59 -4.20 34.07
N SER A 161 -4.21 -4.10 35.34
CA SER A 161 -4.98 -3.40 36.38
C SER A 161 -4.86 -1.89 36.19
N GLU A 162 -4.90 -1.42 34.95
CA GLU A 162 -5.10 -0.02 34.68
C GLU A 162 -6.61 0.19 34.79
N GLU A 163 -7.04 0.67 35.95
CA GLU A 163 -8.25 1.47 36.05
C GLU A 163 -8.04 2.72 35.18
N LYS A 164 -8.07 2.55 33.85
CA LYS A 164 -8.31 3.69 32.97
C LYS A 164 -9.74 4.10 33.27
N GLY A 165 -9.86 5.05 34.20
CA GLY A 165 -11.11 5.74 34.42
C GLY A 165 -11.65 6.20 33.08
N LEU A 166 -12.97 6.32 32.97
CA LEU A 166 -13.74 6.77 31.82
C LEU A 166 -13.30 8.12 31.20
N PHE A 167 -12.23 8.73 31.71
CA PHE A 167 -11.69 10.03 31.34
C PHE A 167 -10.23 10.01 30.87
N ASP A 168 -9.58 8.84 30.78
CA ASP A 168 -8.18 8.71 30.31
C ASP A 168 -8.02 8.93 28.79
N ASP A 169 -9.13 9.11 28.09
CA ASP A 169 -9.19 9.42 26.65
C ASP A 169 -9.59 10.89 26.39
N ILE A 170 -9.54 11.75 27.42
CA ILE A 170 -9.53 13.20 27.18
C ILE A 170 -8.08 13.60 27.02
N GLN A 171 -7.66 13.83 25.78
CA GLN A 171 -6.33 14.30 25.49
C GLN A 171 -6.12 15.66 26.21
N GLU A 172 -4.98 15.83 26.89
CA GLU A 172 -4.68 17.03 27.70
C GLU A 172 -4.81 18.33 26.88
N ASP A 173 -4.65 18.26 25.55
CA ASP A 173 -4.84 19.35 24.59
C ASP A 173 -6.30 19.79 24.41
N GLU A 174 -7.30 18.91 24.52
CA GLU A 174 -8.72 19.33 24.48
C GLU A 174 -9.12 20.08 25.77
N ILE A 175 -8.52 19.71 26.91
CA ILE A 175 -8.74 20.38 28.20
C ILE A 175 -8.13 21.78 28.20
N GLU A 176 -6.91 21.94 27.64
CA GLU A 176 -6.28 23.25 27.51
C GLU A 176 -7.12 24.20 26.65
N VAL A 177 -7.70 23.72 25.55
CA VAL A 177 -8.57 24.53 24.67
C VAL A 177 -9.86 24.92 25.40
N LEU A 178 -10.51 23.98 26.11
CA LEU A 178 -11.73 24.26 26.88
C LEU A 178 -11.46 25.25 28.03
N GLN A 179 -10.31 25.11 28.69
CA GLN A 179 -9.84 25.99 29.75
C GLN A 179 -9.56 27.41 29.22
N GLN A 180 -8.95 27.54 28.05
CA GLN A 180 -8.72 28.83 27.38
C GLN A 180 -10.04 29.52 26.99
N MET A 181 -11.02 28.77 26.49
CA MET A 181 -12.35 29.30 26.17
C MET A 181 -13.09 29.79 27.43
N PHE A 182 -12.99 29.05 28.54
CA PHE A 182 -13.58 29.44 29.81
C PHE A 182 -12.95 30.71 30.38
N PHE A 183 -11.62 30.83 30.37
CA PHE A 183 -10.93 32.05 30.81
C PHE A 183 -11.30 33.26 29.95
N GLY A 184 -11.46 33.09 28.63
CA GLY A 184 -11.90 34.15 27.74
C GLY A 184 -13.30 34.69 28.09
N VAL A 185 -14.27 33.80 28.34
CA VAL A 185 -15.63 34.17 28.74
C VAL A 185 -15.63 34.87 30.10
N VAL A 186 -14.87 34.35 31.06
CA VAL A 186 -14.75 34.92 32.41
C VAL A 186 -14.11 36.32 32.36
N LEU A 187 -13.01 36.50 31.62
CA LEU A 187 -12.38 37.81 31.45
C LEU A 187 -13.31 38.83 30.78
N CYS A 188 -14.10 38.39 29.79
CA CYS A 188 -15.08 39.26 29.15
C CYS A 188 -16.19 39.68 30.12
N ALA A 189 -16.74 38.75 30.90
CA ALA A 189 -17.71 39.04 31.94
C ALA A 189 -17.14 40.01 33.00
N LEU A 190 -15.89 39.79 33.44
CA LEU A 190 -15.21 40.67 34.39
C LEU A 190 -14.98 42.08 33.84
N ALA A 191 -14.61 42.22 32.57
CA ALA A 191 -14.47 43.53 31.93
C ALA A 191 -15.80 44.29 31.89
N THR A 192 -16.92 43.59 31.60
CA THR A 192 -18.26 44.20 31.62
C THR A 192 -18.73 44.60 33.02
N LEU A 193 -18.38 43.80 34.05
CA LEU A 193 -18.69 44.12 35.44
C LEU A 193 -17.84 45.28 35.98
N ALA A 194 -16.55 45.31 35.63
CA ALA A 194 -15.65 46.40 35.99
C ALA A 194 -16.07 47.73 35.35
N ALA A 195 -16.53 47.70 34.08
CA ALA A 195 -17.10 48.88 33.42
C ALA A 195 -18.38 49.40 34.10
N LYS A 196 -19.09 48.55 34.85
CA LYS A 196 -20.31 48.90 35.58
C LYS A 196 -20.03 49.41 37.01
N GLY A 197 -18.79 49.30 37.50
CA GLY A 197 -18.33 49.90 38.77
C GLY A 197 -18.59 49.06 40.03
N ASP A 198 -18.92 47.77 39.93
CA ASP A 198 -19.21 46.93 41.09
C ASP A 198 -17.92 46.33 41.72
N LEU A 199 -17.34 47.08 42.66
CA LEU A 199 -16.08 46.76 43.36
C LEU A 199 -16.12 45.49 44.25
N VAL A 200 -17.30 44.97 44.58
CA VAL A 200 -17.44 43.78 45.43
C VAL A 200 -17.06 42.51 44.67
N PHE A 201 -17.45 42.40 43.39
CA PHE A 201 -17.21 41.21 42.59
C PHE A 201 -15.75 41.02 42.20
N THR A 202 -14.98 42.11 42.05
CA THR A 202 -13.55 42.05 41.73
C THR A 202 -12.73 41.49 42.89
N SER A 203 -13.11 41.79 44.13
CA SER A 203 -12.43 41.29 45.34
C SER A 203 -12.65 39.79 45.58
N ILE A 204 -13.89 39.30 45.37
CA ILE A 204 -14.23 37.88 45.47
C ILE A 204 -13.46 37.07 44.42
N PHE A 205 -13.33 37.62 43.22
CA PHE A 205 -12.62 36.96 42.13
C PHE A 205 -11.10 36.91 42.36
N MET A 206 -10.48 37.99 42.84
CA MET A 206 -9.07 37.97 43.25
C MET A 206 -8.81 36.94 44.36
N GLY A 207 -9.76 36.78 45.29
CA GLY A 207 -9.73 35.72 46.30
C GLY A 207 -9.80 34.31 45.70
N ALA A 208 -10.69 34.09 44.73
CA ALA A 208 -10.81 32.79 44.05
C ALA A 208 -9.56 32.45 43.21
N VAL A 209 -9.01 33.42 42.47
CA VAL A 209 -7.77 33.23 41.69
C VAL A 209 -6.58 32.96 42.62
N ALA A 210 -6.47 33.68 43.74
CA ALA A 210 -5.43 33.42 44.73
C ALA A 210 -5.58 32.03 45.37
N ALA A 211 -6.81 31.59 45.66
CA ALA A 211 -7.08 30.26 46.19
C ALA A 211 -6.75 29.15 45.18
N MET A 212 -7.11 29.32 43.91
CA MET A 212 -6.75 28.36 42.85
C MET A 212 -5.24 28.30 42.61
N ALA A 213 -4.56 29.46 42.60
CA ALA A 213 -3.10 29.50 42.50
C ALA A 213 -2.41 28.84 43.70
N GLY A 214 -2.94 29.07 44.91
CA GLY A 214 -2.46 28.42 46.13
C GLY A 214 -2.65 26.91 46.11
N TYR A 215 -3.82 26.43 45.67
CA TYR A 215 -4.11 25.00 45.51
C TYR A 215 -3.18 24.35 44.49
N TRP A 216 -2.96 24.99 43.34
CA TRP A 216 -2.10 24.48 42.27
C TRP A 216 -0.62 24.42 42.68
N LEU A 217 -0.13 25.41 43.43
CA LEU A 217 1.22 25.40 43.98
C LEU A 217 1.38 24.34 45.08
N SER A 218 0.34 24.08 45.88
CA SER A 218 0.35 23.03 46.91
C SER A 218 0.42 21.63 46.28
N ASP A 219 -0.41 21.35 45.27
CA ASP A 219 -0.43 20.05 44.59
C ASP A 219 0.91 19.78 43.87
N LYS A 220 1.51 20.82 43.26
CA LYS A 220 2.84 20.69 42.64
C LYS A 220 3.95 20.51 43.68
N SER A 221 3.83 21.11 44.87
CA SER A 221 4.75 20.92 45.99
C SER A 221 4.68 19.49 46.53
N ASP A 222 3.48 18.95 46.74
CA ASP A 222 3.28 17.59 47.27
C ASP A 222 3.82 16.52 46.34
N ARG A 223 3.67 16.68 45.02
CA ARG A 223 4.27 15.78 44.01
C ARG A 223 5.80 15.83 44.00
N VAL A 224 6.40 17.00 44.20
CA VAL A 224 7.87 17.15 44.27
C VAL A 224 8.42 16.55 45.57
N ILE A 225 7.73 16.74 46.70
CA ILE A 225 8.13 16.19 48.00
C ILE A 225 8.02 14.66 48.01
N ASP A 226 6.95 14.08 47.43
CA ASP A 226 6.81 12.62 47.33
C ASP A 226 7.88 11.99 46.41
N SER A 227 8.27 12.70 45.35
CA SER A 227 9.39 12.29 44.48
C SER A 227 10.76 12.35 45.17
N ILE A 228 10.96 13.26 46.14
CA ILE A 228 12.21 13.35 46.92
C ILE A 228 12.22 12.30 48.04
N LEU A 229 11.07 12.01 48.66
CA LEU A 229 10.95 11.01 49.72
C LEU A 229 11.04 9.57 49.21
N LYS A 230 10.59 9.28 47.97
CA LYS A 230 10.77 7.97 47.30
C LYS A 230 12.15 7.81 46.64
N GLY A 231 13.00 8.83 46.69
CA GLY A 231 14.32 8.88 46.06
C GLY A 231 15.49 8.58 47.00
N ARG A 232 15.38 7.54 47.85
CA ARG A 232 16.53 6.89 48.49
C ARG A 232 16.27 5.42 48.77
#